data_AF-A0A522QDY6-F1
#
_entry.id   AF-A0A522QDY6-F1
#
_cell.length_a   1.000
_cell.length_b   1.000
_cell.length_c   1.000
_cell.angle_alpha   90.00
_cell.angle_beta   90.00
_cell.angle_gamma   90.00
#
_symmetry.space_group_name_H-M   'P 1'
#
loop_
_entity.id
_entity.type
_entity.pdbx_description
1 polymer ?
#
loop_
_entity_poly.entity_id
_entity_poly.type
_entity_poly.pdbx_seq_one_letter_code
_entity_poly.pdbx_strand_id
1 'polypeptide(L)'
;MTASEARARAKAHPDWNIFISYTNEEGNGPAVAVKDLVHVKGTVTTGGGKVLPTTIDAADDPVVARLRAHNCVMVGKVNLHEFAYGLTSINPHYGTVHNPKAPGRVAGGSSGGSAAAVAADMCDWAIGTDTGGSIRNPAAMCGVTGFKPTLGTVSTEGVIPLSKTLDTIGPLAHDVIQAAGALAMMCDVPNLVPSAPRPLSSFRLAIPSPEWVGELDAEVGTVWQRVSAGLPAVALPDRLRMANVSLTIMYREAYEYHRRWIEVDPSHYGADVLATLMRGKDVTQADYDRAQEEMLAVRRETEQAMAGVDAMLVPATAIAPPLVTASSLEVREPLSRFTRPFNVTGQPVYALPFPTTGLPIGLQVVGHFGHDADLVPVAWALERTWAGKE
;
A
#
# COMPACT_ATOMS: atom_id res chain seq x y z
N MET A 1 8.43 -15.94 13.82
CA MET A 1 8.30 -17.28 13.18
C MET A 1 9.57 -17.55 12.39
N THR A 2 10.00 -18.80 12.19
CA THR A 2 11.18 -19.05 11.32
C THR A 2 10.82 -18.93 9.83
N ALA A 3 11.79 -18.58 8.98
CA ALA A 3 11.56 -18.50 7.53
C ALA A 3 11.15 -19.86 6.92
N SER A 4 11.65 -20.97 7.49
CA SER A 4 11.27 -22.33 7.07
C SER A 4 9.80 -22.63 7.38
N GLU A 5 9.32 -22.29 8.58
CA GLU A 5 7.89 -22.42 8.95
C GLU A 5 7.00 -21.54 8.06
N ALA A 6 7.41 -20.30 7.82
CA ALA A 6 6.72 -19.38 6.90
C ALA A 6 6.57 -19.98 5.49
N ARG A 7 7.66 -20.52 4.93
CA ARG A 7 7.63 -21.21 3.62
C ARG A 7 6.76 -22.46 3.64
N ALA A 8 6.75 -23.23 4.73
CA ALA A 8 5.91 -24.41 4.86
C ALA A 8 4.42 -24.05 4.84
N ARG A 9 4.02 -22.99 5.55
CA ARG A 9 2.65 -22.46 5.52
C ARG A 9 2.26 -22.00 4.12
N ALA A 10 3.12 -21.23 3.46
CA ALA A 10 2.88 -20.76 2.10
C ALA A 10 2.70 -21.91 1.10
N LYS A 11 3.55 -22.95 1.18
CA LYS A 11 3.47 -24.14 0.33
C LYS A 11 2.25 -25.02 0.58
N ALA A 12 1.59 -24.88 1.74
CA ALA A 12 0.34 -25.59 2.03
C ALA A 12 -0.89 -24.98 1.33
N HIS A 13 -0.78 -23.74 0.83
CA HIS A 13 -1.87 -23.00 0.18
C HIS A 13 -1.45 -22.44 -1.19
N PRO A 14 -0.99 -23.29 -2.13
CA PRO A 14 -0.52 -22.84 -3.45
C PRO A 14 -1.66 -22.22 -4.28
N ASP A 15 -2.91 -22.60 -4.03
CA ASP A 15 -4.12 -22.12 -4.69
C ASP A 15 -4.43 -20.64 -4.40
N TRP A 16 -3.85 -20.06 -3.34
CA TRP A 16 -4.05 -18.65 -3.02
C TRP A 16 -3.19 -17.68 -3.85
N ASN A 17 -2.23 -18.20 -4.62
CA ASN A 17 -1.31 -17.45 -5.47
C ASN A 17 -0.57 -16.29 -4.74
N ILE A 18 -0.27 -16.47 -3.45
CA ILE A 18 0.38 -15.43 -2.62
C ILE A 18 1.86 -15.28 -2.96
N PHE A 19 2.59 -16.38 -3.08
CA PHE A 19 4.03 -16.40 -3.39
C PHE A 19 4.27 -16.88 -4.82
N ILE A 20 5.17 -16.20 -5.54
CA ILE A 20 5.59 -16.60 -6.89
C ILE A 20 6.95 -17.29 -6.89
N SER A 21 7.77 -17.05 -5.86
CA SER A 21 9.05 -17.74 -5.65
C SER A 21 9.46 -17.67 -4.18
N TYR A 22 10.40 -18.54 -3.80
CA TYR A 22 10.91 -18.64 -2.44
C TYR A 22 12.43 -18.47 -2.44
N THR A 23 12.97 -17.88 -1.38
CA THR A 23 14.42 -17.92 -1.14
C THR A 23 14.80 -19.23 -0.44
N ASN A 24 16.11 -19.49 -0.36
CA ASN A 24 16.67 -20.55 0.49
C ASN A 24 17.29 -19.96 1.79
N GLU A 25 16.91 -18.75 2.18
CA GLU A 25 17.47 -18.11 3.37
C GLU A 25 16.98 -18.80 4.66
N GLU A 26 17.89 -19.02 5.59
CA GLU A 26 17.62 -19.59 6.91
C GLU A 26 18.05 -18.61 8.00
N GLY A 27 17.36 -18.62 9.14
CA GLY A 27 17.66 -17.75 10.27
C GLY A 27 16.48 -17.60 11.23
N ASN A 28 16.78 -16.99 12.39
CA ASN A 28 15.82 -16.80 13.49
C ASN A 28 15.33 -15.35 13.64
N GLY A 29 15.75 -14.44 12.75
CA GLY A 29 15.22 -13.07 12.75
C GLY A 29 13.85 -12.98 12.06
N PRO A 30 13.27 -11.78 11.97
CA PRO A 30 11.94 -11.59 11.38
C PRO A 30 11.87 -12.15 9.97
N ALA A 31 10.85 -12.98 9.71
CA ALA A 31 10.56 -13.55 8.40
C ALA A 31 9.81 -12.53 7.54
N VAL A 32 10.40 -12.10 6.42
CA VAL A 32 9.88 -11.00 5.60
C VAL A 32 9.45 -11.47 4.22
N ALA A 33 8.20 -11.24 3.85
CA ALA A 33 7.73 -11.43 2.48
C ALA A 33 8.02 -10.18 1.62
N VAL A 34 8.49 -10.36 0.38
CA VAL A 34 8.97 -9.24 -0.44
C VAL A 34 8.15 -9.09 -1.71
N LYS A 35 7.46 -7.95 -1.88
CA LYS A 35 6.73 -7.66 -3.13
C LYS A 35 7.65 -7.76 -4.34
N ASP A 36 7.18 -8.39 -5.41
CA ASP A 36 7.96 -8.66 -6.62
C ASP A 36 8.22 -7.45 -7.54
N LEU A 37 8.50 -6.29 -6.94
CA LEU A 37 9.12 -5.12 -7.58
C LEU A 37 10.51 -4.85 -6.99
N VAL A 38 10.80 -5.43 -5.83
CA VAL A 38 12.00 -5.18 -5.04
C VAL A 38 12.99 -6.31 -5.28
N HIS A 39 14.19 -6.01 -5.78
CA HIS A 39 15.20 -7.02 -6.09
C HIS A 39 15.73 -7.70 -4.82
N VAL A 40 15.82 -9.03 -4.89
CA VAL A 40 16.38 -9.86 -3.82
C VAL A 40 17.40 -10.78 -4.47
N LYS A 41 18.66 -10.67 -4.05
CA LYS A 41 19.76 -11.46 -4.60
C LYS A 41 19.41 -12.95 -4.60
N GLY A 42 19.60 -13.61 -5.73
CA GLY A 42 19.32 -15.04 -5.90
C GLY A 42 17.86 -15.36 -6.26
N THR A 43 17.01 -14.36 -6.47
CA THR A 43 15.65 -14.51 -7.01
C THR A 43 15.54 -13.83 -8.37
N VAL A 44 14.43 -14.06 -9.09
CA VAL A 44 14.07 -13.27 -10.28
C VAL A 44 13.03 -12.25 -9.85
N THR A 45 13.19 -10.99 -10.25
CA THR A 45 12.17 -9.96 -10.08
C THR A 45 11.39 -9.77 -11.37
N THR A 46 10.09 -10.06 -11.36
CA THR A 46 9.26 -10.13 -12.58
C THR A 46 8.36 -8.91 -12.76
N GLY A 47 8.14 -8.13 -11.71
CA GLY A 47 7.12 -7.08 -11.69
C GLY A 47 5.71 -7.64 -11.79
N GLY A 48 5.51 -8.94 -11.58
CA GLY A 48 4.25 -9.64 -11.83
C GLY A 48 3.88 -9.71 -13.31
N GLY A 49 4.82 -9.42 -14.23
CA GLY A 49 4.61 -9.44 -15.67
C GLY A 49 5.53 -10.45 -16.36
N LYS A 50 5.41 -10.54 -17.69
CA LYS A 50 6.25 -11.43 -18.53
C LYS A 50 7.24 -10.69 -19.43
N VAL A 51 7.18 -9.36 -19.45
CA VAL A 51 7.97 -8.54 -20.38
C VAL A 51 9.42 -8.32 -19.93
N LEU A 52 9.70 -8.49 -18.64
CA LEU A 52 11.04 -8.31 -18.08
C LEU A 52 11.88 -9.59 -18.24
N PRO A 53 13.21 -9.48 -18.33
CA PRO A 53 14.10 -10.64 -18.35
C PRO A 53 13.94 -11.50 -17.11
N THR A 54 13.99 -12.82 -17.27
CA THR A 54 13.95 -13.79 -16.16
C THR A 54 15.33 -14.06 -15.54
N THR A 55 16.22 -13.07 -15.61
CA THR A 55 17.58 -13.15 -15.05
C THR A 55 17.53 -13.10 -13.53
N ILE A 56 18.37 -13.92 -12.88
CA ILE A 56 18.51 -13.90 -11.42
C ILE A 56 19.22 -12.61 -10.99
N ASP A 57 18.68 -11.96 -9.97
CA ASP A 57 19.20 -10.73 -9.39
C ASP A 57 20.56 -10.99 -8.75
N ALA A 58 21.58 -10.26 -9.22
CA ALA A 58 22.96 -10.36 -8.72
C ALA A 58 23.15 -9.64 -7.37
N ALA A 59 22.27 -8.70 -7.04
CA ALA A 59 22.33 -7.86 -5.86
C ALA A 59 20.93 -7.61 -5.28
N ASP A 60 20.90 -7.24 -4.01
CA ASP A 60 19.70 -6.75 -3.34
C ASP A 60 19.44 -5.28 -3.69
N ASP A 61 18.17 -4.88 -3.69
CA ASP A 61 17.85 -3.47 -3.53
C ASP A 61 18.32 -2.96 -2.15
N PRO A 62 18.67 -1.67 -1.99
CA PRO A 62 19.18 -1.12 -0.74
C PRO A 62 18.32 -1.39 0.49
N VAL A 63 16.99 -1.42 0.33
CA VAL A 63 16.07 -1.75 1.42
C VAL A 63 16.26 -3.19 1.91
N VAL A 64 16.45 -4.17 1.02
CA VAL A 64 16.64 -5.58 1.38
C VAL A 64 18.01 -5.77 2.03
N ALA A 65 19.05 -5.13 1.51
CA ALA A 65 20.39 -5.16 2.11
C ALA A 65 20.37 -4.63 3.55
N ARG A 66 19.65 -3.54 3.80
CA ARG A 66 19.47 -2.96 5.15
C ARG A 66 18.71 -3.91 6.08
N LEU A 67 17.64 -4.53 5.60
CA LEU A 67 16.87 -5.49 6.40
C LEU A 67 17.70 -6.71 6.81
N ARG A 68 18.56 -7.22 5.92
CA ARG A 68 19.51 -8.28 6.26
C ARG A 68 20.51 -7.84 7.32
N ALA A 69 20.95 -6.58 7.33
CA ALA A 69 21.79 -6.03 8.40
C ALA A 69 21.07 -5.99 9.76
N HIS A 70 19.73 -5.92 9.76
CA HIS A 70 18.86 -6.08 10.93
C HIS A 70 18.46 -7.54 11.20
N ASN A 71 19.18 -8.51 10.61
CA ASN A 71 18.94 -9.96 10.72
C ASN A 71 17.59 -10.45 10.18
N CYS A 72 16.87 -9.65 9.40
CA CYS A 72 15.65 -10.12 8.74
C CYS A 72 15.99 -11.20 7.70
N VAL A 73 15.08 -12.16 7.55
CA VAL A 73 15.22 -13.30 6.65
C VAL A 73 14.13 -13.23 5.59
N MET A 74 14.50 -13.14 4.31
CA MET A 74 13.50 -13.01 3.25
C MET A 74 12.85 -14.37 2.98
N VAL A 75 11.53 -14.47 3.07
CA VAL A 75 10.78 -15.71 2.83
C VAL A 75 10.76 -16.05 1.33
N GLY A 76 10.50 -15.05 0.50
CA GLY A 76 10.26 -15.20 -0.92
C GLY A 76 9.62 -13.96 -1.54
N LYS A 77 9.34 -14.08 -2.83
CA LYS A 77 8.71 -13.03 -3.63
C LYS A 77 7.20 -13.25 -3.64
N VAL A 78 6.46 -12.24 -3.22
CA VAL A 78 4.99 -12.28 -3.22
C VAL A 78 4.41 -11.63 -4.46
N ASN A 79 3.30 -12.21 -4.90
CA ASN A 79 2.55 -11.80 -6.06
C ASN A 79 1.93 -10.40 -5.88
N LEU A 80 1.61 -9.76 -7.00
CA LEU A 80 1.14 -8.39 -7.10
C LEU A 80 0.27 -8.21 -8.33
N HIS A 81 -0.47 -7.12 -8.37
CA HIS A 81 -1.01 -6.64 -9.64
C HIS A 81 0.14 -6.21 -10.56
N GLU A 82 0.13 -6.66 -11.81
CA GLU A 82 1.21 -6.48 -12.78
C GLU A 82 1.71 -5.02 -12.83
N PHE A 83 3.03 -4.85 -12.73
CA PHE A 83 3.78 -3.59 -12.66
C PHE A 83 3.23 -2.57 -11.65
N ALA A 84 2.67 -3.08 -10.55
CA ALA A 84 1.96 -2.31 -9.55
C ALA A 84 0.72 -1.54 -10.07
N TYR A 85 0.29 -1.72 -11.33
CA TYR A 85 -0.64 -0.80 -11.98
C TYR A 85 -2.12 -1.16 -11.88
N GLY A 86 -2.52 -1.72 -10.73
CA GLY A 86 -3.92 -1.98 -10.40
C GLY A 86 -4.14 -2.24 -8.91
N LEU A 87 -5.40 -2.38 -8.53
CA LEU A 87 -5.83 -2.32 -7.11
C LEU A 87 -6.49 -3.61 -6.63
N THR A 88 -6.41 -4.69 -7.40
CA THR A 88 -7.09 -5.97 -7.09
C THR A 88 -6.12 -7.14 -6.92
N SER A 89 -4.92 -7.06 -7.48
CA SER A 89 -4.01 -8.21 -7.62
C SER A 89 -4.62 -9.43 -8.33
N ILE A 90 -5.58 -9.18 -9.24
CA ILE A 90 -5.93 -10.10 -10.32
C ILE A 90 -4.78 -10.01 -11.34
N ASN A 91 -4.02 -11.09 -11.47
CA ASN A 91 -2.83 -11.12 -12.32
C ASN A 91 -2.96 -12.25 -13.36
N PRO A 92 -2.96 -11.96 -14.68
CA PRO A 92 -3.16 -12.97 -15.72
C PRO A 92 -1.94 -13.88 -15.93
N HIS A 93 -0.79 -13.55 -15.34
CA HIS A 93 0.47 -14.27 -15.51
C HIS A 93 0.77 -15.22 -14.35
N TYR A 94 0.51 -14.77 -13.12
CA TYR A 94 0.81 -15.49 -11.87
C TYR A 94 -0.43 -15.90 -11.07
N GLY A 95 -1.63 -15.64 -11.60
CA GLY A 95 -2.90 -15.96 -10.95
C GLY A 95 -3.38 -14.85 -10.00
N THR A 96 -4.69 -14.85 -9.72
CA THR A 96 -5.31 -13.91 -8.78
C THR A 96 -4.89 -14.21 -7.35
N VAL A 97 -4.45 -13.18 -6.61
CA VAL A 97 -4.19 -13.30 -5.18
C VAL A 97 -5.52 -13.36 -4.42
N HIS A 98 -5.79 -14.49 -3.78
CA HIS A 98 -7.00 -14.69 -2.99
C HIS A 98 -6.86 -14.11 -1.58
N ASN A 99 -7.96 -13.55 -1.06
CA ASN A 99 -8.00 -12.97 0.27
C ASN A 99 -8.23 -14.04 1.37
N PRO A 100 -7.27 -14.28 2.27
CA PRO A 100 -7.41 -15.31 3.32
C PRO A 100 -8.52 -15.02 4.33
N LYS A 101 -8.91 -13.74 4.51
CA LYS A 101 -9.95 -13.30 5.45
C LYS A 101 -11.30 -13.09 4.79
N ALA A 102 -11.38 -13.20 3.45
CA ALA A 102 -12.60 -12.99 2.70
C ALA A 102 -12.66 -13.93 1.48
N PRO A 103 -13.04 -15.21 1.68
CA PRO A 103 -13.06 -16.21 0.61
C PRO A 103 -13.86 -15.75 -0.63
N GLY A 104 -13.32 -16.01 -1.82
CA GLY A 104 -13.92 -15.59 -3.11
C GLY A 104 -13.73 -14.11 -3.47
N ARG A 105 -13.02 -13.34 -2.64
CA ARG A 105 -12.76 -11.91 -2.86
C ARG A 105 -11.28 -11.64 -3.09
N VAL A 106 -11.00 -10.49 -3.69
CA VAL A 106 -9.63 -10.05 -3.97
C VAL A 106 -8.89 -9.66 -2.69
N ALA A 107 -7.58 -9.86 -2.66
CA ALA A 107 -6.72 -9.38 -1.57
C ALA A 107 -6.49 -7.85 -1.60
N GLY A 108 -7.04 -7.14 -2.59
CA GLY A 108 -6.68 -5.75 -2.89
C GLY A 108 -5.33 -5.66 -3.59
N GLY A 109 -4.85 -4.44 -3.86
CA GLY A 109 -3.63 -4.31 -4.65
C GLY A 109 -3.02 -2.92 -4.74
N SER A 110 -1.83 -2.83 -5.33
CA SER A 110 -1.11 -3.91 -5.99
C SER A 110 -0.30 -4.83 -5.06
N SER A 111 -0.09 -4.49 -3.78
CA SER A 111 0.64 -5.35 -2.83
C SER A 111 -0.26 -6.44 -2.21
N GLY A 112 -1.12 -7.09 -3.01
CA GLY A 112 -2.07 -8.09 -2.52
C GLY A 112 -1.39 -9.31 -1.91
N GLY A 113 -0.32 -9.82 -2.53
CA GLY A 113 0.44 -10.93 -1.98
C GLY A 113 1.10 -10.57 -0.65
N SER A 114 1.59 -9.34 -0.49
CA SER A 114 2.14 -8.86 0.79
C SER A 114 1.09 -8.88 1.91
N ALA A 115 -0.09 -8.32 1.66
CA ALA A 115 -1.16 -8.28 2.67
C ALA A 115 -1.71 -9.68 2.99
N ALA A 116 -1.92 -10.50 1.96
CA ALA A 116 -2.41 -11.86 2.13
C ALA A 116 -1.40 -12.74 2.88
N ALA A 117 -0.10 -12.60 2.63
CA ALA A 117 0.95 -13.33 3.36
C ALA A 117 0.93 -13.00 4.86
N VAL A 118 0.78 -11.72 5.21
CA VAL A 118 0.62 -11.30 6.62
C VAL A 118 -0.68 -11.85 7.19
N ALA A 119 -1.81 -11.66 6.50
CA ALA A 119 -3.13 -12.11 6.99
C ALA A 119 -3.23 -13.62 7.22
N ALA A 120 -2.41 -14.41 6.51
CA ALA A 120 -2.33 -15.86 6.61
C ALA A 120 -1.18 -16.36 7.51
N ASP A 121 -0.52 -15.46 8.26
CA ASP A 121 0.62 -15.78 9.12
C ASP A 121 1.74 -16.53 8.35
N MET A 122 2.01 -16.14 7.10
CA MET A 122 3.07 -16.70 6.24
C MET A 122 4.36 -15.86 6.27
N CYS A 123 4.41 -14.81 7.09
CA CYS A 123 5.56 -13.98 7.38
C CYS A 123 5.26 -13.21 8.68
N ASP A 124 6.29 -12.64 9.33
CA ASP A 124 6.08 -11.75 10.47
C ASP A 124 5.60 -10.37 9.98
N TRP A 125 6.09 -9.91 8.83
CA TRP A 125 5.62 -8.73 8.10
C TRP A 125 6.08 -8.78 6.64
N ALA A 126 5.57 -7.89 5.78
CA ALA A 126 5.85 -7.87 4.35
C ALA A 126 6.23 -6.48 3.84
N ILE A 127 7.08 -6.44 2.81
CA ILE A 127 7.39 -5.22 2.05
C ILE A 127 6.30 -5.01 0.99
N GLY A 128 5.80 -3.78 0.88
CA GLY A 128 4.91 -3.34 -0.18
C GLY A 128 5.33 -2.00 -0.78
N THR A 129 4.68 -1.62 -1.88
CA THR A 129 4.82 -0.28 -2.49
C THR A 129 3.44 0.36 -2.61
N ASP A 130 3.38 1.69 -2.57
CA ASP A 130 2.16 2.49 -2.54
C ASP A 130 2.30 3.78 -3.37
N THR A 131 1.69 3.78 -4.54
CA THR A 131 1.66 4.92 -5.49
C THR A 131 0.27 5.57 -5.57
N GLY A 132 -0.78 4.76 -5.36
CA GLY A 132 -2.18 5.18 -5.35
C GLY A 132 -3.00 4.45 -4.28
N GLY A 133 -2.34 3.92 -3.25
CA GLY A 133 -2.95 3.11 -2.19
C GLY A 133 -2.44 1.68 -2.08
N SER A 134 -1.38 1.30 -2.79
CA SER A 134 -1.03 -0.12 -2.94
C SER A 134 -0.45 -0.82 -1.71
N ILE A 135 -0.22 -0.13 -0.59
CA ILE A 135 -0.04 -0.73 0.74
C ILE A 135 -1.37 -0.70 1.50
N ARG A 136 -2.01 0.47 1.51
CA ARG A 136 -3.18 0.76 2.36
C ARG A 136 -4.46 0.05 1.92
N ASN A 137 -4.67 -0.06 0.62
CA ASN A 137 -5.78 -0.78 0.01
C ASN A 137 -5.74 -2.27 0.39
N PRO A 138 -4.69 -3.05 0.05
CA PRO A 138 -4.68 -4.47 0.41
C PRO A 138 -4.62 -4.70 1.92
N ALA A 139 -4.01 -3.79 2.70
CA ALA A 139 -4.07 -3.85 4.16
C ALA A 139 -5.53 -3.81 4.68
N ALA A 140 -6.33 -2.85 4.21
CA ALA A 140 -7.75 -2.75 4.54
C ALA A 140 -8.54 -3.99 4.10
N MET A 141 -8.24 -4.51 2.91
CA MET A 141 -8.97 -5.65 2.33
C MET A 141 -8.67 -6.96 3.08
N CYS A 142 -7.43 -7.16 3.50
CA CYS A 142 -7.00 -8.37 4.19
C CYS A 142 -7.07 -8.27 5.72
N GLY A 143 -7.51 -7.13 6.25
CA GLY A 143 -7.64 -6.93 7.70
C GLY A 143 -6.30 -6.93 8.43
N VAL A 144 -5.28 -6.32 7.84
CA VAL A 144 -3.93 -6.16 8.42
C VAL A 144 -3.56 -4.68 8.50
N THR A 145 -2.48 -4.37 9.22
CA THR A 145 -1.95 -3.02 9.29
C THR A 145 -1.02 -2.75 8.12
N GLY A 146 -1.19 -1.62 7.44
CA GLY A 146 -0.27 -1.14 6.40
C GLY A 146 0.25 0.24 6.73
N PHE A 147 1.54 0.50 6.56
CA PHE A 147 2.11 1.83 6.74
C PHE A 147 2.72 2.35 5.44
N LYS A 148 2.12 3.39 4.88
CA LYS A 148 2.76 4.21 3.85
C LYS A 148 3.52 5.35 4.55
N PRO A 149 4.86 5.32 4.63
CA PRO A 149 5.61 6.43 5.22
C PRO A 149 5.50 7.71 4.38
N THR A 150 6.07 8.81 4.86
CA THR A 150 6.22 10.04 4.06
C THR A 150 6.94 9.71 2.76
N LEU A 151 6.51 10.35 1.68
CA LEU A 151 7.17 10.24 0.38
C LEU A 151 8.67 10.58 0.54
N GLY A 152 9.54 9.61 0.22
CA GLY A 152 10.99 9.75 0.32
C GLY A 152 11.62 9.29 1.65
N THR A 153 10.84 8.89 2.67
CA THR A 153 11.38 8.35 3.94
C THR A 153 12.22 7.10 3.73
N VAL A 154 11.77 6.19 2.87
CA VAL A 154 12.51 4.99 2.49
C VAL A 154 12.87 5.10 1.01
N SER A 155 14.15 4.90 0.69
CA SER A 155 14.63 4.92 -0.70
C SER A 155 13.93 3.85 -1.54
N THR A 156 13.48 4.25 -2.73
CA THR A 156 12.94 3.38 -3.78
C THR A 156 13.99 3.03 -4.84
N GLU A 157 15.27 3.29 -4.57
CA GLU A 157 16.37 2.92 -5.46
C GLU A 157 16.35 1.42 -5.77
N GLY A 158 16.54 1.09 -7.05
CA GLY A 158 16.53 -0.28 -7.56
C GLY A 158 15.13 -0.87 -7.77
N VAL A 159 14.13 -0.45 -7.00
CA VAL A 159 12.75 -0.93 -7.11
C VAL A 159 12.18 -0.60 -8.49
N ILE A 160 11.52 -1.57 -9.14
CA ILE A 160 10.81 -1.35 -10.41
C ILE A 160 9.74 -0.26 -10.20
N PRO A 161 9.84 0.90 -10.88
CA PRO A 161 8.96 2.02 -10.63
C PRO A 161 7.60 1.86 -11.32
N LEU A 162 6.56 2.40 -10.69
CA LEU A 162 5.32 2.79 -11.37
C LEU A 162 5.33 4.30 -11.64
N SER A 163 5.70 5.09 -10.64
CA SER A 163 5.81 6.54 -10.71
C SER A 163 6.89 7.02 -9.76
N LYS A 164 8.07 7.36 -10.29
CA LYS A 164 9.22 7.82 -9.47
C LYS A 164 8.88 9.02 -8.59
N THR A 165 7.94 9.86 -9.02
CA THR A 165 7.48 11.03 -8.26
C THR A 165 6.57 10.65 -7.08
N LEU A 166 5.83 9.53 -7.16
CA LEU A 166 4.75 9.19 -6.22
C LEU A 166 4.99 7.89 -5.44
N ASP A 167 5.91 7.04 -5.90
CA ASP A 167 6.17 5.72 -5.33
C ASP A 167 6.72 5.85 -3.91
N THR A 168 6.05 5.17 -2.98
CA THR A 168 6.53 4.98 -1.61
C THR A 168 6.69 3.48 -1.35
N ILE A 169 7.67 3.09 -0.55
CA ILE A 169 7.86 1.72 -0.06
C ILE A 169 7.64 1.70 1.45
N GLY A 170 6.97 0.66 1.94
CA GLY A 170 6.61 0.57 3.37
C GLY A 170 6.12 -0.82 3.77
N PRO A 171 5.92 -1.04 5.08
CA PRO A 171 5.58 -2.35 5.61
C PRO A 171 4.07 -2.62 5.65
N LEU A 172 3.71 -3.89 5.55
CA LEU A 172 2.45 -4.47 6.00
C LEU A 172 2.74 -5.43 7.15
N ALA A 173 1.99 -5.37 8.24
CA ALA A 173 2.22 -6.17 9.45
C ALA A 173 0.90 -6.45 10.20
N HIS A 174 0.94 -7.22 11.27
CA HIS A 174 -0.26 -7.55 12.04
C HIS A 174 -0.79 -6.36 12.84
N ASP A 175 0.10 -5.50 13.32
CA ASP A 175 -0.24 -4.37 14.19
C ASP A 175 0.65 -3.14 13.91
N VAL A 176 0.28 -2.01 14.51
CA VAL A 176 0.97 -0.72 14.37
C VAL A 176 2.42 -0.80 14.82
N ILE A 177 2.72 -1.55 15.88
CA ILE A 177 4.04 -1.60 16.49
C ILE A 177 5.00 -2.43 15.64
N GLN A 178 4.53 -3.56 15.09
CA GLN A 178 5.27 -4.33 14.11
C GLN A 178 5.51 -3.51 12.84
N ALA A 179 4.50 -2.79 12.33
CA ALA A 179 4.67 -1.92 11.17
C ALA A 179 5.68 -0.79 11.43
N ALA A 180 5.65 -0.16 12.60
CA ALA A 180 6.63 0.87 12.99
C ALA A 180 8.05 0.29 13.15
N GLY A 181 8.19 -0.88 13.78
CA GLY A 181 9.45 -1.59 13.90
C GLY A 181 10.03 -2.02 12.55
N ALA A 182 9.17 -2.48 11.64
CA ALA A 182 9.55 -2.78 10.26
C ALA A 182 10.04 -1.52 9.53
N LEU A 183 9.33 -0.39 9.65
CA LEU A 183 9.77 0.87 9.07
C LEU A 183 11.14 1.29 9.62
N ALA A 184 11.35 1.19 10.94
CA ALA A 184 12.64 1.51 11.58
C ALA A 184 13.79 0.73 10.96
N MET A 185 13.61 -0.57 10.71
CA MET A 185 14.60 -1.41 10.03
C MET A 185 14.75 -1.03 8.54
N MET A 186 13.66 -0.64 7.85
CA MET A 186 13.69 -0.22 6.44
C MET A 186 14.40 1.11 6.20
N CYS A 187 14.41 2.04 7.16
CA CYS A 187 15.08 3.35 7.04
C CYS A 187 16.32 3.51 7.94
N ASP A 188 16.66 2.52 8.76
CA ASP A 188 17.76 2.55 9.74
C ASP A 188 17.61 3.66 10.79
N VAL A 189 16.36 3.95 11.17
CA VAL A 189 16.06 4.96 12.20
C VAL A 189 15.64 4.24 13.48
N PRO A 190 16.48 4.26 14.53
CA PRO A 190 16.11 3.64 15.80
C PRO A 190 14.97 4.40 16.49
N ASN A 191 14.26 3.73 17.38
CA ASN A 191 13.27 4.33 18.30
C ASN A 191 12.02 4.96 17.64
N LEU A 192 11.59 4.49 16.45
CA LEU A 192 10.27 4.86 15.90
C LEU A 192 9.10 4.28 16.71
N VAL A 193 9.33 3.21 17.48
CA VAL A 193 8.31 2.57 18.32
C VAL A 193 8.27 3.31 19.68
N PRO A 194 7.13 3.93 20.05
CA PRO A 194 6.99 4.55 21.36
C PRO A 194 7.09 3.50 22.48
N SER A 195 7.71 3.88 23.61
CA SER A 195 7.89 2.97 24.75
C SER A 195 6.59 2.59 25.48
N ALA A 196 5.56 3.42 25.35
CA ALA A 196 4.25 3.19 25.97
C ALA A 196 3.13 3.86 25.15
N PRO A 197 1.92 3.30 25.15
CA PRO A 197 0.78 3.89 24.48
C PRO A 197 0.33 5.17 25.22
N ARG A 198 -0.19 6.14 24.47
CA ARG A 198 -0.88 7.31 25.01
C ARG A 198 -2.39 7.13 24.86
N PRO A 199 -3.22 7.68 25.76
CA PRO A 199 -4.67 7.59 25.60
C PRO A 199 -5.12 8.40 24.38
N LEU A 200 -6.16 7.92 23.68
CA LEU A 200 -6.67 8.56 22.47
C LEU A 200 -7.08 10.03 22.69
N SER A 201 -7.57 10.35 23.89
CA SER A 201 -7.93 11.71 24.31
C SER A 201 -6.77 12.71 24.34
N SER A 202 -5.52 12.24 24.23
CA SER A 202 -4.34 13.09 24.10
C SER A 202 -4.12 13.62 22.68
N PHE A 203 -4.92 13.18 21.71
CA PHE A 203 -4.77 13.53 20.30
C PHE A 203 -6.01 14.26 19.78
N ARG A 204 -5.76 15.28 18.98
CA ARG A 204 -6.77 16.02 18.22
C ARG A 204 -6.95 15.31 16.89
N LEU A 205 -8.11 14.71 16.71
CA LEU A 205 -8.47 14.01 15.48
C LEU A 205 -9.52 14.81 14.73
N ALA A 206 -9.45 14.77 13.40
CA ALA A 206 -10.49 15.28 12.54
C ALA A 206 -10.86 14.29 11.45
N ILE A 207 -11.95 14.57 10.77
CA ILE A 207 -12.42 13.88 9.57
C ILE A 207 -12.56 14.90 8.44
N PRO A 208 -12.51 14.50 7.16
CA PRO A 208 -12.89 15.36 6.07
C PRO A 208 -14.40 15.65 6.12
N SER A 209 -14.83 16.69 5.42
CA SER A 209 -16.25 17.01 5.31
C SER A 209 -17.06 15.89 4.63
N PRO A 210 -18.35 15.71 4.97
CA PRO A 210 -19.17 14.62 4.42
C PRO A 210 -19.22 14.58 2.89
N GLU A 211 -19.22 15.74 2.24
CA GLU A 211 -19.19 15.87 0.79
C GLU A 211 -17.88 15.39 0.17
N TRP A 212 -16.76 15.53 0.89
CA TRP A 212 -15.46 15.03 0.44
C TRP A 212 -15.41 13.49 0.47
N VAL A 213 -16.04 12.89 1.49
CA VAL A 213 -16.18 11.43 1.64
C VAL A 213 -17.08 10.86 0.54
N GLY A 214 -18.25 11.47 0.35
CA GLY A 214 -19.27 11.00 -0.59
C GLY A 214 -19.87 9.65 -0.20
N GLU A 215 -20.43 8.95 -1.18
CA GLU A 215 -21.12 7.68 -0.97
C GLU A 215 -20.16 6.52 -0.66
N LEU A 216 -20.53 5.72 0.34
CA LEU A 216 -19.83 4.50 0.74
C LEU A 216 -20.78 3.32 0.56
N ASP A 217 -20.24 2.11 0.38
CA ASP A 217 -21.08 0.92 0.51
C ASP A 217 -21.58 0.74 1.95
N ALA A 218 -22.53 -0.19 2.14
CA ALA A 218 -23.23 -0.33 3.40
C ALA A 218 -22.29 -0.71 4.56
N GLU A 219 -21.38 -1.64 4.31
CA GLU A 219 -20.42 -2.14 5.29
C GLU A 219 -19.41 -1.05 5.70
N VAL A 220 -18.78 -0.38 4.73
CA VAL A 220 -17.84 0.72 5.01
C VAL A 220 -18.56 1.91 5.63
N GLY A 221 -19.76 2.24 5.14
CA GLY A 221 -20.59 3.33 5.66
C GLY A 221 -20.96 3.14 7.13
N THR A 222 -21.32 1.90 7.52
CA THR A 222 -21.63 1.56 8.92
C THR A 222 -20.43 1.78 9.83
N VAL A 223 -19.25 1.29 9.42
CA VAL A 223 -18.01 1.49 10.20
C VAL A 223 -17.63 2.97 10.24
N TRP A 224 -17.72 3.67 9.11
CA TRP A 224 -17.39 5.08 9.01
C TRP A 224 -18.26 5.94 9.93
N GLN A 225 -19.57 5.69 10.00
CA GLN A 225 -20.47 6.37 10.93
C GLN A 225 -20.04 6.20 12.38
N ARG A 226 -19.58 5.01 12.78
CA ARG A 226 -19.09 4.74 14.15
C ARG A 226 -17.79 5.47 14.46
N VAL A 227 -16.86 5.51 13.50
CA VAL A 227 -15.53 6.11 13.67
C VAL A 227 -15.58 7.64 13.61
N SER A 228 -16.41 8.19 12.72
CA SER A 228 -16.54 9.63 12.51
C SER A 228 -17.41 10.34 13.56
N ALA A 229 -18.21 9.60 14.33
CA ALA A 229 -19.13 10.16 15.31
C ALA A 229 -18.41 11.07 16.33
N GLY A 230 -18.81 12.34 16.37
CA GLY A 230 -18.30 13.33 17.32
C GLY A 230 -16.94 13.95 16.96
N LEU A 231 -16.34 13.60 15.82
CA LEU A 231 -15.11 14.22 15.35
C LEU A 231 -15.41 15.49 14.54
N PRO A 232 -14.59 16.55 14.67
CA PRO A 232 -14.74 17.77 13.88
C PRO A 232 -14.40 17.52 12.41
N ALA A 233 -15.18 18.15 11.52
CA ALA A 233 -14.94 18.10 10.08
C ALA A 233 -13.98 19.22 9.62
N VAL A 234 -13.08 18.87 8.71
CA VAL A 234 -12.11 19.76 8.07
C VAL A 234 -12.32 19.75 6.56
N ALA A 235 -12.24 20.93 5.94
CA ALA A 235 -12.31 21.07 4.49
C ALA A 235 -10.92 20.78 3.87
N LEU A 236 -10.81 19.69 3.13
CA LEU A 236 -9.63 19.37 2.34
C LEU A 236 -9.74 19.95 0.93
N PRO A 237 -8.62 20.08 0.19
CA PRO A 237 -8.68 20.39 -1.23
C PRO A 237 -9.51 19.37 -2.00
N ASP A 238 -10.08 19.82 -3.12
CA ASP A 238 -10.98 19.01 -3.94
C ASP A 238 -10.34 17.67 -4.34
N ARG A 239 -11.07 16.59 -4.06
CA ARG A 239 -10.57 15.23 -4.26
C ARG A 239 -10.34 14.91 -5.73
N LEU A 240 -11.15 15.45 -6.64
CA LEU A 240 -11.00 15.20 -8.08
C LEU A 240 -9.79 15.96 -8.63
N ARG A 241 -9.55 17.20 -8.18
CA ARG A 241 -8.33 17.97 -8.46
C ARG A 241 -7.09 17.19 -8.04
N MET A 242 -7.03 16.71 -6.79
CA MET A 242 -5.91 15.88 -6.32
C MET A 242 -5.73 14.60 -7.15
N ALA A 243 -6.84 13.90 -7.46
CA ALA A 243 -6.80 12.69 -8.26
C ALA A 243 -6.27 12.94 -9.67
N ASN A 244 -6.67 14.04 -10.31
CA ASN A 244 -6.20 14.42 -11.63
C ASN A 244 -4.70 14.71 -11.64
N VAL A 245 -4.19 15.44 -10.65
CA VAL A 245 -2.74 15.69 -10.50
C VAL A 245 -1.97 14.36 -10.39
N SER A 246 -2.40 13.50 -9.47
CA SER A 246 -1.80 12.17 -9.27
C SER A 246 -1.81 11.34 -10.56
N LEU A 247 -2.94 11.31 -11.26
CA LEU A 247 -3.12 10.54 -12.47
C LEU A 247 -2.25 11.03 -13.62
N THR A 248 -2.15 12.34 -13.84
CA THR A 248 -1.32 12.92 -14.90
C THR A 248 0.15 12.54 -14.74
N ILE A 249 0.69 12.68 -13.51
CA ILE A 249 2.06 12.30 -13.17
C ILE A 249 2.27 10.80 -13.41
N MET A 250 1.39 9.97 -12.82
CA MET A 250 1.52 8.51 -12.88
C MET A 250 1.37 7.96 -14.30
N TYR A 251 0.41 8.45 -15.09
CA TYR A 251 0.24 8.01 -16.48
C TYR A 251 1.51 8.28 -17.30
N ARG A 252 2.05 9.50 -17.19
CA ARG A 252 3.28 9.89 -17.90
C ARG A 252 4.46 9.00 -17.50
N GLU A 253 4.75 8.90 -16.21
CA GLU A 253 5.94 8.18 -15.74
C GLU A 253 5.86 6.67 -16.00
N ALA A 254 4.69 6.06 -15.80
CA ALA A 254 4.50 4.65 -16.06
C ALA A 254 4.68 4.33 -17.55
N TYR A 255 4.07 5.12 -18.44
CA TYR A 255 4.25 4.94 -19.88
C TYR A 255 5.72 5.10 -20.30
N GLU A 256 6.40 6.14 -19.83
CA GLU A 256 7.80 6.38 -20.17
C GLU A 256 8.74 5.25 -19.72
N TYR A 257 8.48 4.63 -18.56
CA TYR A 257 9.24 3.45 -18.13
C TYR A 257 8.99 2.24 -19.07
N HIS A 258 7.74 2.05 -19.49
CA HIS A 258 7.32 0.87 -20.25
C HIS A 258 7.44 0.99 -21.78
N ARG A 259 7.56 2.21 -22.34
CA ARG A 259 7.42 2.47 -23.79
C ARG A 259 8.30 1.59 -24.66
N ARG A 260 9.55 1.34 -24.23
CA ARG A 260 10.53 0.53 -24.99
C ARG A 260 10.06 -0.91 -25.23
N TRP A 261 9.26 -1.47 -24.33
CA TRP A 261 8.73 -2.82 -24.48
C TRP A 261 7.38 -2.81 -25.18
N ILE A 262 6.54 -1.81 -24.90
CA ILE A 262 5.25 -1.62 -25.58
C ILE A 262 5.45 -1.45 -27.10
N GLU A 263 6.49 -0.72 -27.51
CA GLU A 263 6.81 -0.48 -28.93
C GLU A 263 7.32 -1.74 -29.65
N VAL A 264 7.93 -2.68 -28.93
CA VAL A 264 8.48 -3.92 -29.50
C VAL A 264 7.40 -4.99 -29.59
N ASP A 265 6.75 -5.30 -28.46
CA ASP A 265 5.68 -6.30 -28.41
C ASP A 265 4.79 -6.08 -27.17
N PRO A 266 3.63 -5.43 -27.33
CA PRO A 266 2.71 -5.16 -26.23
C PRO A 266 1.92 -6.41 -25.79
N SER A 267 2.01 -7.54 -26.50
CA SER A 267 1.23 -8.75 -26.19
C SER A 267 1.63 -9.44 -24.88
N HIS A 268 2.78 -9.05 -24.31
CA HIS A 268 3.27 -9.56 -23.03
C HIS A 268 2.62 -8.94 -21.79
N TYR A 269 1.81 -7.89 -21.96
CA TYR A 269 1.10 -7.23 -20.86
C TYR A 269 -0.31 -7.78 -20.68
N GLY A 270 -0.81 -7.74 -19.43
CA GLY A 270 -2.23 -7.84 -19.13
C GLY A 270 -3.02 -6.73 -19.82
N ALA A 271 -4.23 -7.06 -20.28
CA ALA A 271 -5.04 -6.13 -21.08
C ALA A 271 -5.42 -4.85 -20.32
N ASP A 272 -5.69 -4.94 -19.02
CA ASP A 272 -6.05 -3.78 -18.18
C ASP A 272 -4.84 -2.88 -17.88
N VAL A 273 -3.68 -3.48 -17.62
CA VAL A 273 -2.41 -2.76 -17.44
C VAL A 273 -2.00 -2.06 -18.74
N LEU A 274 -2.02 -2.75 -19.89
CA LEU A 274 -1.69 -2.15 -21.18
C LEU A 274 -2.63 -0.98 -21.51
N ALA A 275 -3.94 -1.16 -21.35
CA ALA A 275 -4.92 -0.10 -21.59
C ALA A 275 -4.64 1.14 -20.71
N THR A 276 -4.21 0.92 -19.46
CA THR A 276 -3.88 2.01 -18.54
C THR A 276 -2.55 2.69 -18.92
N LEU A 277 -1.51 1.92 -19.25
CA LEU A 277 -0.21 2.44 -19.71
C LEU A 277 -0.36 3.33 -20.95
N MET A 278 -1.19 2.90 -21.91
CA MET A 278 -1.41 3.65 -23.15
C MET A 278 -2.03 5.04 -22.93
N ARG A 279 -2.70 5.29 -21.79
CA ARG A 279 -3.21 6.63 -21.43
C ARG A 279 -2.09 7.64 -21.21
N GLY A 280 -0.89 7.19 -20.85
CA GLY A 280 0.28 8.05 -20.66
C GLY A 280 0.92 8.55 -21.94
N LYS A 281 0.65 7.89 -23.07
CA LYS A 281 1.21 8.25 -24.38
C LYS A 281 0.89 9.69 -24.78
N ASP A 282 -0.33 10.14 -24.47
CA ASP A 282 -0.83 11.45 -24.87
C ASP A 282 -0.61 12.53 -23.81
N VAL A 283 -0.01 12.19 -22.65
CA VAL A 283 0.33 13.17 -21.61
C VAL A 283 1.58 13.94 -22.04
N THR A 284 1.41 15.23 -22.31
CA THR A 284 2.52 16.08 -22.77
C THR A 284 3.47 16.44 -21.63
N GLN A 285 4.70 16.86 -21.96
CA GLN A 285 5.63 17.40 -20.96
C GLN A 285 5.03 18.60 -20.23
N ALA A 286 4.29 19.47 -20.93
CA ALA A 286 3.65 20.63 -20.32
C ALA A 286 2.52 20.25 -19.34
N ASP A 287 1.76 19.18 -19.61
CA ASP A 287 0.79 18.64 -18.64
C ASP A 287 1.47 18.11 -17.40
N TYR A 288 2.58 17.39 -17.59
CA TYR A 288 3.38 16.82 -16.51
C TYR A 288 3.99 17.92 -15.62
N ASP A 289 4.62 18.93 -16.21
CA ASP A 289 5.24 20.05 -15.47
C ASP A 289 4.19 20.80 -14.64
N ARG A 290 3.03 21.12 -15.24
CA ARG A 290 1.89 21.71 -14.51
C ARG A 290 1.42 20.84 -13.36
N ALA A 291 1.33 19.53 -13.56
CA ALA A 291 0.93 18.62 -12.51
C ALA A 291 1.96 18.56 -11.37
N GLN A 292 3.27 18.65 -11.66
CA GLN A 292 4.30 18.71 -10.62
C GLN A 292 4.21 20.00 -9.79
N GLU A 293 3.99 21.15 -10.42
CA GLU A 293 3.77 22.42 -9.71
C GLU A 293 2.51 22.34 -8.83
N GLU A 294 1.43 21.81 -9.39
CA GLU A 294 0.15 21.66 -8.70
C GLU A 294 0.22 20.66 -7.54
N MET A 295 1.01 19.59 -7.66
CA MET A 295 1.28 18.65 -6.58
C MET A 295 1.82 19.38 -5.32
N LEU A 296 2.72 20.35 -5.51
CA LEU A 296 3.25 21.15 -4.41
C LEU A 296 2.18 22.09 -3.83
N ALA A 297 1.30 22.63 -4.66
CA ALA A 297 0.18 23.47 -4.21
C ALA A 297 -0.81 22.68 -3.36
N VAL A 298 -1.32 21.55 -3.87
CA VAL A 298 -2.28 20.72 -3.10
C VAL A 298 -1.66 20.15 -1.84
N ARG A 299 -0.34 19.86 -1.80
CA ARG A 299 0.36 19.47 -0.56
C ARG A 299 0.27 20.58 0.49
N ARG A 300 0.59 21.82 0.14
CA ARG A 300 0.53 22.96 1.06
C ARG A 300 -0.88 23.18 1.58
N GLU A 301 -1.88 23.13 0.70
CA GLU A 301 -3.28 23.31 1.07
C GLU A 301 -3.77 22.19 2.02
N THR A 302 -3.37 20.93 1.78
CA THR A 302 -3.68 19.82 2.69
C THR A 302 -3.04 20.00 4.07
N GLU A 303 -1.76 20.39 4.14
CA GLU A 303 -1.10 20.66 5.42
C GLU A 303 -1.74 21.84 6.17
N GLN A 304 -2.16 22.88 5.45
CA GLN A 304 -2.92 24.00 6.02
C GLN A 304 -4.28 23.56 6.55
N ALA A 305 -5.00 22.71 5.83
CA ALA A 305 -6.28 22.16 6.28
C ALA A 305 -6.12 21.32 7.55
N MET A 306 -5.04 20.55 7.64
CA MET A 306 -4.71 19.72 8.81
C MET A 306 -4.10 20.54 9.97
N ALA A 307 -3.93 21.85 9.84
CA ALA A 307 -3.33 22.67 10.88
C ALA A 307 -4.15 22.60 12.19
N GLY A 308 -3.49 22.19 13.27
CA GLY A 308 -4.12 22.14 14.60
C GLY A 308 -4.82 20.81 14.92
N VAL A 309 -4.69 19.79 14.08
CA VAL A 309 -4.98 18.39 14.43
C VAL A 309 -3.69 17.58 14.42
N ASP A 310 -3.69 16.43 15.08
CA ASP A 310 -2.53 15.54 15.13
C ASP A 310 -2.63 14.44 14.05
N ALA A 311 -3.86 14.06 13.69
CA ALA A 311 -4.12 13.21 12.53
C ALA A 311 -5.55 13.40 12.00
N MET A 312 -5.73 13.02 10.74
CA MET A 312 -7.04 12.94 10.11
C MET A 312 -7.43 11.48 9.84
N LEU A 313 -8.68 11.15 10.15
CA LEU A 313 -9.25 9.84 9.84
C LEU A 313 -10.03 9.91 8.53
N VAL A 314 -9.86 8.90 7.66
CA VAL A 314 -10.68 8.69 6.46
C VAL A 314 -10.90 7.18 6.26
N PRO A 315 -11.91 6.73 5.49
CA PRO A 315 -11.98 5.33 5.09
C PRO A 315 -10.74 4.94 4.26
N ALA A 316 -10.30 3.68 4.33
CA ALA A 316 -9.22 3.22 3.45
C ALA A 316 -9.71 3.01 2.01
N THR A 317 -10.94 2.55 1.85
CA THR A 317 -11.63 2.36 0.57
C THR A 317 -13.10 2.74 0.72
N ALA A 318 -13.79 3.02 -0.40
CA ALA A 318 -15.23 3.30 -0.40
C ALA A 318 -16.09 2.03 -0.45
N ILE A 319 -15.48 0.88 -0.71
CA ILE A 319 -16.12 -0.42 -0.77
C ILE A 319 -15.33 -1.47 0.03
N ALA A 320 -16.03 -2.48 0.53
CA ALA A 320 -15.49 -3.72 1.07
C ALA A 320 -14.80 -4.56 -0.03
N PRO A 321 -14.04 -5.62 0.31
CA PRO A 321 -13.31 -6.43 -0.67
C PRO A 321 -14.21 -6.93 -1.80
N PRO A 322 -14.01 -6.53 -3.07
CA PRO A 322 -14.85 -6.99 -4.16
C PRO A 322 -14.59 -8.47 -4.48
N LEU A 323 -15.56 -9.12 -5.13
CA LEU A 323 -15.39 -10.48 -5.64
C LEU A 323 -14.24 -10.55 -6.65
N VAL A 324 -13.58 -11.70 -6.76
CA VAL A 324 -12.53 -11.92 -7.78
C VAL A 324 -13.03 -11.78 -9.23
N THR A 325 -14.34 -11.83 -9.43
CA THR A 325 -15.01 -11.64 -10.72
C THR A 325 -15.36 -10.18 -11.03
N ALA A 326 -15.12 -9.25 -10.10
CA ALA A 326 -15.43 -7.84 -10.31
C ALA A 326 -14.52 -7.22 -11.39
N SER A 327 -15.10 -6.32 -12.19
CA SER A 327 -14.35 -5.56 -13.18
C SER A 327 -13.31 -4.66 -12.51
N SER A 328 -12.03 -4.81 -12.87
CA SER A 328 -10.94 -3.99 -12.30
C SER A 328 -11.12 -2.49 -12.60
N LEU A 329 -11.82 -2.14 -13.69
CA LEU A 329 -12.15 -0.76 -14.05
C LEU A 329 -13.21 -0.15 -13.13
N GLU A 330 -14.29 -0.89 -12.86
CA GLU A 330 -15.42 -0.40 -12.05
C GLU A 330 -15.02 -0.19 -10.61
N VAL A 331 -14.20 -1.08 -10.05
CA VAL A 331 -13.75 -0.98 -8.66
C VAL A 331 -12.61 0.02 -8.46
N ARG A 332 -11.99 0.55 -9.53
CA ARG A 332 -10.76 1.34 -9.43
C ARG A 332 -10.93 2.64 -8.65
N GLU A 333 -11.98 3.41 -8.92
CA GLU A 333 -12.23 4.67 -8.20
C GLU A 333 -12.59 4.40 -6.73
N PRO A 334 -13.56 3.54 -6.40
CA PRO A 334 -13.88 3.24 -5.00
C PRO A 334 -12.70 2.72 -4.18
N LEU A 335 -11.80 1.94 -4.80
CA LEU A 335 -10.61 1.38 -4.16
C LEU A 335 -9.46 2.37 -3.97
N SER A 336 -9.42 3.48 -4.73
CA SER A 336 -8.36 4.49 -4.64
C SER A 336 -8.80 5.87 -4.17
N ARG A 337 -10.12 6.04 -3.96
CA ARG A 337 -10.78 7.30 -3.64
C ARG A 337 -10.06 8.07 -2.53
N PHE A 338 -9.74 7.37 -1.45
CA PHE A 338 -9.20 7.97 -0.23
C PHE A 338 -7.70 7.77 -0.07
N THR A 339 -7.05 6.96 -0.91
CA THR A 339 -5.62 6.71 -0.81
C THR A 339 -4.81 7.66 -1.68
N ARG A 340 -5.26 7.91 -2.91
CA ARG A 340 -4.61 8.79 -3.90
C ARG A 340 -4.31 10.20 -3.39
N PRO A 341 -5.25 10.90 -2.72
CA PRO A 341 -4.97 12.21 -2.12
C PRO A 341 -3.63 12.25 -1.40
N PHE A 342 -3.37 11.28 -0.52
CA PHE A 342 -2.18 11.25 0.33
C PHE A 342 -0.93 10.64 -0.33
N ASN A 343 -1.05 10.10 -1.56
CA ASN A 343 0.13 9.83 -2.39
C ASN A 343 0.64 11.12 -3.03
N VAL A 344 -0.26 11.88 -3.66
CA VAL A 344 0.11 13.13 -4.34
C VAL A 344 0.57 14.19 -3.34
N THR A 345 -0.08 14.29 -2.18
CA THR A 345 0.32 15.21 -1.13
C THR A 345 1.44 14.64 -0.25
N GLY A 346 1.68 13.32 -0.26
CA GLY A 346 2.91 12.68 0.26
C GLY A 346 2.95 12.36 1.76
N GLN A 347 1.90 12.63 2.52
CA GLN A 347 1.81 12.42 3.98
C GLN A 347 2.06 10.96 4.39
N PRO A 348 2.58 10.71 5.60
CA PRO A 348 2.59 9.36 6.17
C PRO A 348 1.15 8.94 6.52
N VAL A 349 0.81 7.68 6.26
CA VAL A 349 -0.54 7.13 6.47
C VAL A 349 -0.48 5.69 6.93
N TYR A 350 -1.09 5.40 8.08
CA TYR A 350 -1.45 4.04 8.46
C TYR A 350 -2.81 3.67 7.86
N ALA A 351 -2.96 2.45 7.34
CA ALA A 351 -4.24 1.79 7.17
C ALA A 351 -4.37 0.74 8.25
N LEU A 352 -5.40 0.86 9.09
CA LEU A 352 -5.65 0.03 10.25
C LEU A 352 -6.96 -0.74 10.06
N PRO A 353 -7.02 -2.03 10.42
CA PRO A 353 -8.28 -2.76 10.43
C PRO A 353 -9.20 -2.21 11.53
N PHE A 354 -10.49 -2.10 11.23
CA PHE A 354 -11.52 -1.92 12.24
C PHE A 354 -12.15 -3.28 12.54
N PRO A 355 -12.33 -3.67 13.82
CA PRO A 355 -12.98 -4.95 14.15
C PRO A 355 -14.40 -5.02 13.60
N THR A 356 -14.67 -6.06 12.82
CA THR A 356 -15.98 -6.33 12.23
C THR A 356 -16.26 -7.83 12.27
N THR A 357 -17.52 -8.21 12.42
CA THR A 357 -17.96 -9.61 12.31
C THR A 357 -18.07 -10.10 10.85
N GLY A 358 -18.06 -9.18 9.88
CA GLY A 358 -18.19 -9.46 8.45
C GLY A 358 -16.87 -9.36 7.70
N LEU A 359 -16.91 -8.73 6.52
CA LEU A 359 -15.72 -8.51 5.69
C LEU A 359 -14.74 -7.54 6.36
N PRO A 360 -13.43 -7.70 6.16
CA PRO A 360 -12.45 -6.74 6.65
C PRO A 360 -12.72 -5.33 6.11
N ILE A 361 -12.75 -4.35 7.02
CA ILE A 361 -12.86 -2.93 6.72
C ILE A 361 -11.67 -2.20 7.34
N GLY A 362 -11.05 -1.29 6.59
CA GLY A 362 -9.90 -0.51 7.06
C GLY A 362 -10.16 0.99 7.05
N LEU A 363 -9.50 1.68 7.99
CA LEU A 363 -9.53 3.13 8.16
C LEU A 363 -8.11 3.65 8.00
N GLN A 364 -7.94 4.81 7.38
CA GLN A 364 -6.66 5.49 7.32
C GLN A 364 -6.51 6.49 8.46
N VAL A 365 -5.30 6.55 9.00
CA VAL A 365 -4.83 7.57 9.94
C VAL A 365 -3.74 8.36 9.22
N VAL A 366 -4.07 9.58 8.82
CA VAL A 366 -3.22 10.46 8.01
C VAL A 366 -2.50 11.43 8.92
N GLY A 367 -1.17 11.41 8.90
CA GLY A 367 -0.32 12.34 9.65
C GLY A 367 0.15 13.53 8.81
N HIS A 368 1.00 14.37 9.41
CA HIS A 368 1.63 15.49 8.71
C HIS A 368 2.82 15.05 7.86
N PHE A 369 3.02 15.70 6.71
CA PHE A 369 4.14 15.42 5.81
C PHE A 369 5.49 15.56 6.55
N GLY A 370 6.30 14.49 6.56
CA GLY A 370 7.61 14.47 7.22
C GLY A 370 7.57 14.13 8.72
N HIS A 371 6.40 13.79 9.26
CA HIS A 371 6.17 13.51 10.67
C HIS A 371 5.79 12.04 10.94
N ASP A 372 6.49 11.09 10.28
CA ASP A 372 6.24 9.65 10.38
C ASP A 372 6.21 9.15 11.83
N ALA A 373 7.17 9.60 12.66
CA ALA A 373 7.31 9.20 14.05
C ALA A 373 6.15 9.71 14.93
N ASP A 374 5.63 10.90 14.64
CA ASP A 374 4.54 11.52 15.42
C ASP A 374 3.20 10.80 15.17
N LEU A 375 3.06 10.14 14.02
CA LEU A 375 1.87 9.39 13.65
C LEU A 375 1.74 8.04 14.37
N VAL A 376 2.87 7.39 14.69
CA VAL A 376 2.91 6.07 15.35
C VAL A 376 2.09 6.04 16.66
N PRO A 377 2.27 6.96 17.63
CA PRO A 377 1.49 6.92 18.87
C PRO A 377 0.00 7.21 18.66
N VAL A 378 -0.38 7.94 17.60
CA VAL A 378 -1.79 8.17 17.26
C VAL A 378 -2.43 6.89 16.73
N ALA A 379 -1.78 6.24 15.75
CA ALA A 379 -2.24 4.99 15.17
C ALA A 379 -2.33 3.88 16.23
N TRP A 380 -1.34 3.79 17.13
CA TRP A 380 -1.34 2.80 18.20
C TRP A 380 -2.47 3.02 19.23
N ALA A 381 -2.78 4.27 19.55
CA ALA A 381 -3.91 4.59 20.43
C ALA A 381 -5.26 4.22 19.78
N LEU A 382 -5.41 4.43 18.47
CA LEU A 382 -6.60 4.07 17.70
C LEU A 382 -6.79 2.56 17.65
N GLU A 383 -5.75 1.81 17.26
CA GLU A 383 -5.77 0.34 17.20
C GLU A 383 -6.25 -0.25 18.53
N ARG A 384 -5.66 0.18 19.66
CA ARG A 384 -6.04 -0.30 20.99
C ARG A 384 -7.48 0.08 21.38
N THR A 385 -7.92 1.26 20.96
CA THR A 385 -9.28 1.74 21.26
C THR A 385 -10.32 0.99 20.44
N TRP A 386 -10.01 0.61 19.20
CA TRP A 386 -10.92 -0.14 18.34
C TRP A 386 -10.95 -1.61 18.67
N ALA A 387 -9.84 -2.23 19.07
CA ALA A 387 -9.77 -3.62 19.49
C ALA A 387 -10.78 -3.98 20.62
N GLY A 388 -11.21 -3.00 21.42
CA GLY A 388 -12.23 -3.19 22.46
C GLY A 388 -13.69 -2.97 22.02
N LYS A 389 -13.98 -2.84 20.72
CA LYS A 389 -15.30 -2.41 20.19
C LYS A 389 -15.96 -3.42 19.24
N GLU A 390 -15.87 -4.73 19.55
CA GLU A 390 -16.56 -5.80 18.78
C GLU A 390 -18.07 -5.59 18.66
#